data_AF-A0A3D0P5X5-F1
#
_entry.id   AF-A0A3D0P5X5-F1
#
_cell.length_a   1.000
_cell.length_b   1.000
_cell.length_c   1.000
_cell.angle_alpha   90.00
_cell.angle_beta   90.00
_cell.angle_gamma   90.00
#
_symmetry.space_group_name_H-M   'P 1'
#
loop_
_entity.id
_entity.type
_entity.pdbx_description
1 polymer ?
#
loop_
_entity_poly.entity_id
_entity_poly.type
_entity_poly.pdbx_seq_one_letter_code
_entity_poly.pdbx_strand_id
1 'polypeptide(L)'
;MSQEKIKVVINGAEIETEKGAVLIDVCRENGENIPSFCYYKDLEPQASCRMCLVRIDKMPKLQTSCTIKCTDGMVVTTASPEIEKAQRSMGEFLLANHPLDCPVCDRGGECELQEV
;
A
#
# COMPACT_ATOMS: atom_id res chain seq x y z
N MET A 1 -4.27 23.53 -14.75
CA MET A 1 -2.83 23.29 -14.55
C MET A 1 -2.50 22.03 -15.32
N SER A 2 -1.61 22.12 -16.31
CA SER A 2 -1.34 21.03 -17.24
C SER A 2 -0.81 19.81 -16.47
N GLN A 3 -1.63 18.77 -16.36
CA GLN A 3 -1.24 17.50 -15.75
C GLN A 3 -0.22 16.84 -16.67
N GLU A 4 1.05 16.89 -16.27
CA GLU A 4 2.13 16.16 -16.94
C GLU A 4 1.87 14.67 -16.71
N LYS A 5 1.51 13.94 -17.77
CA LYS A 5 1.35 12.49 -17.73
C LYS A 5 2.74 11.85 -17.69
N ILE A 6 2.94 10.96 -16.74
CA ILE A 6 4.16 10.17 -16.56
C ILE A 6 3.85 8.70 -16.74
N LYS A 7 4.87 7.91 -17.08
CA LYS A 7 4.75 6.46 -17.19
C LYS A 7 5.35 5.79 -15.96
N VAL A 8 4.58 4.89 -15.36
CA VAL A 8 5.03 4.01 -14.28
C VAL A 8 4.81 2.56 -14.68
N VAL A 9 5.69 1.67 -14.24
CA VAL A 9 5.57 0.23 -14.47
C VAL A 9 5.19 -0.42 -13.15
N ILE A 10 4.01 -1.05 -13.08
CA ILE A 10 3.53 -1.75 -11.89
C ILE A 10 3.38 -3.22 -12.24
N ASN A 11 4.11 -4.11 -11.57
CA ASN A 11 4.12 -5.55 -11.85
C ASN A 11 4.36 -5.92 -13.34
N GLY A 12 5.12 -5.09 -14.06
CA GLY A 12 5.40 -5.26 -15.49
C GLY A 12 4.37 -4.64 -16.43
N ALA A 13 3.26 -4.09 -15.93
CA ALA A 13 2.29 -3.34 -16.73
C ALA A 13 2.67 -1.84 -16.79
N GLU A 14 2.71 -1.27 -17.99
CA GLU A 14 2.88 0.17 -18.18
C GLU A 14 1.56 0.90 -17.92
N ILE A 15 1.58 1.85 -16.99
CA ILE A 15 0.43 2.66 -16.58
C ILE A 15 0.77 4.13 -16.76
N GLU A 16 -0.14 4.89 -17.36
CA GLU A 16 -0.07 6.34 -17.43
C GLU A 16 -0.75 6.95 -16.21
N THR A 17 -0.05 7.82 -15.49
CA THR A 17 -0.61 8.53 -14.33
C THR A 17 -0.18 10.00 -14.32
N GLU A 18 -0.79 10.79 -13.45
CA GLU A 18 -0.43 12.18 -13.25
C GLU A 18 0.86 12.30 -12.43
N LYS A 19 1.74 13.21 -12.83
CA LYS A 19 2.93 13.52 -12.05
C LYS A 19 2.55 13.98 -10.65
N GLY A 20 3.07 13.28 -9.64
CA GLY A 20 2.78 13.60 -8.24
C GLY A 20 1.58 12.87 -7.64
N ALA A 21 0.88 12.03 -8.41
CA ALA A 21 -0.15 11.13 -7.87
C ALA A 21 0.44 10.21 -6.80
N VAL A 22 -0.38 9.83 -5.80
CA VAL A 22 0.05 8.94 -4.71
C VAL A 22 0.08 7.51 -5.23
N LEU A 23 1.18 6.79 -4.99
CA LEU A 23 1.41 5.47 -5.56
C LEU A 23 0.32 4.46 -5.19
N ILE A 24 -0.18 4.48 -3.95
CA ILE A 24 -1.25 3.55 -3.52
C ILE A 24 -2.56 3.73 -4.31
N ASP A 25 -2.91 4.97 -4.66
CA ASP A 25 -4.11 5.26 -5.46
C ASP A 25 -3.92 4.72 -6.88
N VAL A 26 -2.77 4.99 -7.48
CA VAL A 26 -2.44 4.52 -8.83
C VAL A 26 -2.47 2.99 -8.90
N CYS A 27 -1.93 2.29 -7.90
CA CYS A 27 -2.03 0.84 -7.83
C CYS A 27 -3.49 0.37 -7.77
N ARG A 28 -4.29 0.92 -6.85
CA ARG A 28 -5.70 0.52 -6.65
C ARG A 28 -6.58 0.79 -7.86
N GLU A 29 -6.40 1.94 -8.50
CA GLU A 29 -7.14 2.32 -9.72
C GLU A 29 -6.82 1.39 -10.90
N ASN A 30 -5.68 0.67 -10.85
CA ASN A 30 -5.24 -0.28 -11.87
C ASN A 30 -5.39 -1.76 -11.45
N GLY A 31 -6.19 -2.04 -10.41
CA GLY A 31 -6.51 -3.40 -9.98
C GLY A 31 -5.52 -4.04 -9.01
N GLU A 32 -4.47 -3.33 -8.61
CA GLU A 32 -3.48 -3.79 -7.63
C GLU A 32 -3.92 -3.37 -6.21
N ASN A 33 -4.59 -4.29 -5.51
CA ASN A 33 -5.10 -4.00 -4.18
C ASN A 33 -4.01 -4.12 -3.11
N ILE A 34 -3.40 -2.99 -2.76
CA ILE A 34 -2.41 -2.90 -1.68
C ILE A 34 -3.14 -2.74 -0.32
N PRO A 35 -2.85 -3.61 0.68
CA PRO A 35 -3.48 -3.51 1.99
C PRO A 35 -3.01 -2.24 2.72
N SER A 36 -3.94 -1.54 3.38
CA SER A 36 -3.62 -0.39 4.22
C SER A 36 -4.70 -0.17 5.27
N PHE A 37 -4.31 0.05 6.53
CA PHE A 37 -5.26 0.40 7.60
C PHE A 37 -5.32 1.90 7.89
N CYS A 38 -4.21 2.63 7.69
CA CYS A 38 -4.12 4.05 8.09
C CYS A 38 -4.26 5.03 6.92
N TYR A 39 -4.52 4.55 5.70
CA TYR A 39 -4.56 5.39 4.52
C TYR A 39 -5.98 5.58 4.02
N TYR A 40 -6.38 6.84 3.87
CA TYR A 40 -7.64 7.27 3.31
C TYR A 40 -7.35 8.43 2.34
N LYS A 41 -7.95 8.40 1.15
CA LYS A 41 -7.66 9.35 0.06
C LYS A 41 -7.85 10.82 0.44
N ASP A 42 -8.83 11.09 1.29
CA ASP A 42 -9.20 12.44 1.73
C ASP A 42 -8.48 12.89 3.01
N LEU A 43 -7.59 12.07 3.58
CA LEU A 43 -6.85 12.37 4.80
C LEU A 43 -5.34 12.43 4.57
N GLU A 44 -4.64 13.13 5.45
CA GLU A 44 -3.18 13.20 5.39
C GLU A 44 -2.52 11.84 5.69
N PRO A 45 -1.58 11.39 4.84
CA PRO A 45 -0.96 10.08 4.99
C PRO A 45 -0.05 10.01 6.21
N GLN A 46 -0.27 9.00 7.07
CA GLN A 46 0.46 8.82 8.33
C GLN A 46 1.63 7.83 8.25
N ALA A 47 1.59 6.87 7.31
CA ALA A 47 2.53 5.75 7.22
C ALA A 47 2.73 4.94 8.53
N SER A 48 1.74 4.93 9.42
CA SER A 48 1.84 4.26 10.73
C SER A 48 1.68 2.74 10.64
N CYS A 49 0.72 2.25 9.83
CA CYS A 49 0.41 0.81 9.79
C CYS A 49 1.43 -0.05 9.03
N ARG A 50 2.22 0.54 8.13
CA ARG A 50 3.23 -0.15 7.30
C ARG A 50 2.71 -1.38 6.51
N MET A 51 1.41 -1.53 6.29
CA MET A 51 0.86 -2.61 5.45
C MET A 51 1.04 -2.37 3.95
N CYS A 52 1.10 -1.11 3.55
CA CYS A 52 1.19 -0.70 2.14
C CYS A 52 2.62 -0.74 1.57
N LEU A 53 3.44 -1.68 2.06
CA LEU A 53 4.82 -1.81 1.62
C LEU A 53 4.88 -2.33 0.19
N VAL A 54 5.66 -1.65 -0.63
CA VAL A 54 5.95 -2.03 -2.02
C VAL A 54 7.44 -1.95 -2.28
N ARG A 55 7.91 -2.71 -3.27
CA ARG A 55 9.29 -2.61 -3.76
C ARG A 55 9.31 -1.60 -4.91
N ILE A 56 10.18 -0.62 -4.79
CA ILE A 56 10.48 0.33 -5.86
C ILE A 56 11.93 0.08 -6.29
N ASP A 57 12.16 -0.06 -7.59
CA ASP A 57 13.51 -0.26 -8.13
C ASP A 57 14.44 0.89 -7.73
N LYS A 58 15.73 0.57 -7.56
CA LYS A 58 16.79 1.51 -7.13
C LYS A 58 16.62 2.05 -5.70
N MET A 59 15.61 1.60 -4.94
CA MET A 59 15.48 1.88 -3.52
C MET A 59 15.90 0.66 -2.67
N PRO A 60 16.77 0.84 -1.66
CA PRO A 60 17.33 -0.28 -0.91
C PRO A 60 16.29 -0.96 -0.02
N LYS A 61 15.30 -0.20 0.48
CA LYS A 61 14.26 -0.70 1.40
C LYS A 61 12.90 -0.69 0.72
N LEU A 62 11.98 -1.52 1.22
CA LEU A 62 10.56 -1.39 0.90
C LEU A 62 10.05 0.00 1.28
N GLN A 63 9.15 0.52 0.47
CA GLN A 63 8.60 1.86 0.62
C GLN A 63 7.11 1.79 0.93
N THR A 64 6.61 2.78 1.66
CA THR A 64 5.17 2.93 1.91
C THR A 64 4.50 3.60 0.73
N SER A 65 3.67 2.87 -0.01
CA SER A 65 3.00 3.40 -1.21
C SER A 65 2.06 4.56 -0.90
N CYS A 66 1.56 4.69 0.34
CA CYS A 66 0.70 5.79 0.76
C CYS A 66 1.40 7.16 0.89
N THR A 67 2.73 7.20 0.95
CA THR A 67 3.51 8.46 1.08
C THR A 67 4.36 8.77 -0.14
N ILE A 68 4.54 7.80 -1.04
CA ILE A 68 5.36 7.97 -2.24
C ILE A 68 4.51 8.59 -3.35
N LYS A 69 5.09 9.60 -4.01
CA LYS A 69 4.54 10.20 -5.22
C LYS A 69 5.14 9.54 -6.45
N CYS A 70 4.32 9.25 -7.44
CA CYS A 70 4.74 8.68 -8.71
C CYS A 70 5.69 9.63 -9.45
N THR A 71 6.77 9.08 -9.99
CA THR A 71 7.76 9.75 -10.84
C THR A 71 7.89 9.00 -12.16
N ASP A 72 8.27 9.70 -13.22
CA ASP A 72 8.45 9.07 -14.52
C ASP A 72 9.51 7.95 -14.51
N GLY A 73 9.19 6.83 -15.15
CA GLY A 73 10.03 5.63 -15.19
C GLY A 73 10.12 4.85 -13.86
N MET A 74 9.23 5.12 -12.90
CA MET A 74 9.17 4.34 -11.65
C MET A 74 8.73 2.90 -11.95
N VAL A 75 9.48 1.93 -11.43
CA VAL A 75 9.15 0.50 -11.52
C VAL A 75 8.81 -0.01 -10.12
N VAL A 76 7.61 -0.57 -9.98
CA VAL A 76 7.01 -0.97 -8.70
C VAL A 76 6.60 -2.43 -8.77
N THR A 77 6.94 -3.18 -7.72
CA THR A 77 6.43 -4.52 -7.47
C THR A 77 5.57 -4.49 -6.21
N THR A 78 4.31 -4.93 -6.32
CA THR A 78 3.34 -4.92 -5.21
C THR A 78 3.30 -6.24 -4.45
N ALA A 79 3.72 -7.35 -5.08
CA ALA A 79 3.77 -8.67 -4.48
C ALA A 79 5.13 -9.34 -4.72
N SER A 80 5.78 -9.76 -3.63
CA SER A 80 7.00 -10.57 -3.68
C SER A 80 7.19 -11.28 -2.32
N PRO A 81 8.00 -12.34 -2.22
CA PRO A 81 8.23 -13.03 -0.96
C PRO A 81 8.75 -12.12 0.16
N GLU A 82 9.47 -11.06 -0.19
CA GLU A 82 9.95 -10.08 0.79
C GLU A 82 8.82 -9.16 1.29
N ILE A 83 7.93 -8.73 0.40
CA ILE A 83 6.77 -7.89 0.74
C ILE A 83 5.79 -8.68 1.60
N GLU A 84 5.45 -9.91 1.21
CA GLU A 84 4.56 -10.79 1.96
C GLU A 84 5.12 -11.07 3.36
N LYS A 85 6.43 -11.33 3.48
CA LYS A 85 7.08 -11.49 4.78
C LYS A 85 6.98 -10.23 5.63
N ALA A 86 7.20 -9.05 5.04
CA ALA A 86 7.10 -7.79 5.76
C ALA A 86 5.66 -7.52 6.23
N GLN A 87 4.66 -7.76 5.38
CA GLN A 87 3.24 -7.61 5.70
C GLN A 87 2.82 -8.57 6.82
N ARG A 88 3.24 -9.85 6.75
CA ARG A 88 2.99 -10.82 7.83
C ARG A 88 3.59 -10.36 9.15
N SER A 89 4.84 -9.89 9.16
CA SER A 89 5.45 -9.34 10.37
C SER A 89 4.70 -8.11 10.90
N MET A 90 4.20 -7.24 10.02
CA MET A 90 3.38 -6.09 10.45
C MET A 90 2.05 -6.55 11.04
N GLY A 91 1.39 -7.54 10.43
CA GLY A 91 0.19 -8.19 10.99
C GLY A 91 0.46 -8.78 12.38
N GLU A 92 1.58 -9.49 12.55
CA GLU A 92 2.00 -10.01 13.86
C GLU A 92 2.18 -8.89 14.90
N PHE A 93 2.81 -7.76 14.54
CA PHE A 93 2.94 -6.62 15.46
C PHE A 93 1.61 -5.95 15.79
N LEU A 94 0.71 -5.85 14.82
CA LEU A 94 -0.64 -5.31 15.06
C LEU A 94 -1.43 -6.20 16.01
N LEU A 95 -1.34 -7.52 15.83
CA LEU A 95 -2.04 -8.50 16.67
C LEU A 95 -1.38 -8.74 18.02
N ALA A 96 -0.09 -8.43 18.19
CA ALA A 96 0.65 -8.67 19.43
C ALA A 96 0.00 -8.05 20.67
N ASN A 97 -0.67 -6.91 20.51
CA ASN A 97 -1.39 -6.22 21.59
C ASN A 97 -2.89 -6.05 21.28
N HIS A 98 -3.40 -6.65 20.20
CA HIS A 98 -4.82 -6.58 19.85
C HIS A 98 -5.62 -7.56 20.74
N PRO A 99 -6.69 -7.12 21.40
CA PRO A 99 -7.48 -8.02 22.25
C PRO A 99 -8.20 -9.08 21.40
N LEU A 100 -8.40 -10.26 21.98
CA LEU A 100 -9.07 -11.39 21.33
C LEU A 100 -10.60 -11.26 21.40
N ASP A 101 -11.11 -10.08 21.06
CA ASP A 101 -12.52 -9.71 21.21
C ASP A 101 -13.33 -9.94 19.93
N CYS A 102 -12.77 -10.62 18.91
CA CYS A 102 -13.46 -10.88 17.64
C CYS A 102 -14.90 -11.43 17.79
N PRO A 103 -15.24 -12.31 18.76
CA PRO A 103 -16.61 -12.81 18.92
C PRO A 103 -17.63 -11.78 19.47
N VAL A 104 -17.15 -10.71 20.10
CA VAL A 104 -17.98 -9.67 20.73
C VAL A 104 -17.79 -8.29 20.09
N CYS A 105 -16.81 -8.15 19.20
CA CYS A 105 -16.57 -6.94 18.44
C CYS A 105 -17.62 -6.79 17.34
N ASP A 106 -18.29 -5.64 17.29
CA ASP A 106 -19.33 -5.35 16.29
C ASP A 106 -18.80 -5.39 14.84
N ARG A 107 -17.48 -5.20 14.66
CA ARG A 107 -16.81 -5.29 13.35
C ARG A 107 -16.43 -6.73 12.96
N GLY A 108 -16.70 -7.72 13.81
CA GLY A 108 -16.38 -9.12 13.53
C GLY A 108 -17.06 -9.58 12.24
N GLY A 109 -16.28 -10.13 11.30
CA GLY A 109 -16.76 -10.54 9.98
C GLY A 109 -16.70 -9.46 8.88
N GLU A 110 -16.51 -8.19 9.24
CA GLU A 110 -16.28 -7.07 8.30
C GLU A 110 -15.00 -6.27 8.65
N CYS A 111 -14.12 -6.88 9.44
CA CYS A 111 -12.88 -6.27 9.92
C CYS A 111 -11.75 -6.52 8.93
N GLU A 112 -11.20 -5.46 8.35
CA GLU A 112 -10.05 -5.54 7.45
C GLU A 112 -8.83 -6.23 8.09
N LEU A 113 -8.66 -6.13 9.42
CA LEU A 113 -7.57 -6.81 10.13
C LEU A 113 -7.75 -8.33 10.19
N GLN A 114 -8.98 -8.84 10.04
CA GLN A 114 -9.25 -10.29 9.98
C GLN A 114 -8.96 -10.88 8.59
N GLU A 115 -8.92 -10.06 7.55
CA GLU A 115 -8.72 -10.48 6.16
C GLU A 115 -7.24 -10.51 5.72
N VAL A 116 -6.34 -10.00 6.58
CA VAL A 116 -4.90 -9.84 6.33
C VAL A 116 -4.07 -11.02 6.85
#